data_AF-A0A9E4HHK5-F1
#
_entry.id   AF-A0A9E4HHK5-F1
#
_cell.length_a   1.000
_cell.length_b   1.000
_cell.length_c   1.000
_cell.angle_alpha   90.00
_cell.angle_beta   90.00
_cell.angle_gamma   90.00
#
_symmetry.space_group_name_H-M   'P 1'
#
loop_
_entity.id
_entity.type
_entity.pdbx_description
1 polymer ?
#
loop_
_entity_poly.entity_id
_entity_poly.type
_entity_poly.pdbx_seq_one_letter_code
_entity_poly.pdbx_strand_id
1 'polypeptide(L)' 'MGIPSWAKDDGKFKPVINARGETVAKKPYFKEAFRSSRCVVLADGFFEWKREGGEKRPY' A
#
# COMPACT_ATOMS: atom_id res chain seq x y z
N MET A 1 3.89 -1.46 9.56
CA MET A 1 3.84 -1.20 8.10
C MET A 1 4.21 0.26 7.88
N GLY A 2 5.21 0.65 7.09
CA GLY A 2 6.11 -0.12 6.26
C GLY A 2 7.34 0.74 5.99
N ILE A 3 8.42 0.44 6.68
CA ILE A 3 9.76 0.88 6.32
C ILE A 3 10.50 -0.42 6.02
N PRO A 4 10.90 -0.67 4.76
CA PRO A 4 11.72 -1.82 4.43
C PRO A 4 13.00 -1.81 5.26
N SER A 5 13.53 -2.98 5.59
CA SER A 5 14.75 -3.12 6.42
C SER A 5 15.97 -2.35 5.92
N TRP A 6 16.02 -2.05 4.62
CA TRP A 6 17.07 -1.27 3.96
C TRP A 6 16.83 0.25 3.96
N ALA A 7 15.61 0.70 4.26
CA ALA A 7 15.27 2.11 4.23
C ALA A 7 15.74 2.80 5.51
N LYS A 8 16.33 3.99 5.36
CA LYS A 8 16.76 4.81 6.48
C LYS A 8 15.55 5.45 7.14
N ASP A 9 15.51 5.40 8.46
CA ASP A 9 14.48 6.05 9.27
C ASP A 9 14.93 7.47 9.65
N ASP A 10 15.08 8.33 8.63
CA ASP A 10 15.52 9.72 8.77
C ASP A 10 14.36 10.73 8.58
N GLY A 11 13.11 10.23 8.63
CA GLY A 11 11.90 11.01 8.41
C GLY A 11 11.65 11.43 6.95
N LYS A 12 12.58 11.15 6.01
CA LYS A 12 12.41 11.47 4.58
C LYS A 12 11.73 10.34 3.82
N PHE A 13 11.70 9.15 4.40
CA PHE A 13 11.07 7.99 3.80
C PHE A 13 9.55 8.16 3.76
N LYS A 14 8.97 8.13 2.55
CA LYS A 14 7.53 8.20 2.34
C LYS A 14 6.95 6.80 2.17
N PRO A 15 6.20 6.25 3.14
CA PRO A 15 5.61 4.94 3.00
C PRO A 15 4.51 4.94 1.94
N VAL A 16 4.37 3.81 1.26
CA VAL A 16 3.25 3.58 0.33
C VAL A 16 2.14 2.82 1.05
N ILE A 17 0.91 3.20 0.77
CA ILE A 17 -0.29 2.62 1.41
C ILE A 17 -0.84 1.41 0.65
N ASN A 18 -0.53 1.26 -0.63
CA ASN A 18 -1.07 0.22 -1.52
C ASN A 18 0.04 -0.55 -2.25
N ALA A 19 -0.22 -1.84 -2.51
CA ALA A 19 0.62 -2.71 -3.31
C ALA A 19 -0.20 -3.35 -4.44
N ARG A 20 0.36 -3.41 -5.65
CA ARG A 20 -0.28 -4.06 -6.81
C ARG A 20 -0.07 -5.57 -6.78
N GLY A 21 -1.14 -6.36 -6.76
CA GLY A 21 -1.09 -7.82 -6.62
C GLY A 21 -0.25 -8.52 -7.69
N GLU A 22 -0.24 -7.99 -8.91
CA GLU A 22 0.49 -8.54 -10.06
C GLU A 22 2.02 -8.44 -9.88
N THR A 23 2.49 -7.51 -9.05
CA THR A 23 3.92 -7.18 -8.91
C THR A 23 4.44 -7.27 -7.48
N VAL A 24 3.58 -7.52 -6.49
CA VAL A 24 3.92 -7.52 -5.07
C VAL A 24 5.04 -8.51 -4.71
N ALA A 25 5.11 -9.67 -5.39
CA ALA A 25 6.15 -10.68 -5.15
C ALA A 25 7.53 -10.30 -5.71
N LYS A 26 7.59 -9.37 -6.67
CA LYS A 26 8.83 -9.01 -7.39
C LYS A 26 9.44 -7.70 -6.90
N LYS A 27 8.62 -6.74 -6.47
CA LYS A 27 9.08 -5.41 -6.08
C LYS A 27 9.92 -5.46 -4.80
N PRO A 28 11.15 -4.90 -4.76
CA PRO A 28 12.02 -4.92 -3.57
C PRO A 28 11.37 -4.38 -2.30
N TYR A 29 10.45 -3.42 -2.45
CA TYR A 29 9.69 -2.84 -1.35
C TYR A 29 8.80 -3.87 -0.63
N PHE A 30 8.24 -4.84 -1.37
CA PHE A 30 7.21 -5.75 -0.86
C PHE A 30 7.64 -7.22 -0.84
N LYS A 31 8.64 -7.64 -1.62
CA LYS A 31 8.98 -9.06 -1.84
C LYS A 31 9.20 -9.86 -0.56
N GLU A 32 9.83 -9.26 0.45
CA GLU A 32 10.13 -9.90 1.72
C GLU A 32 8.88 -9.99 2.59
N ALA A 33 8.16 -8.88 2.74
CA ALA A 33 6.89 -8.82 3.47
C ALA A 33 5.83 -9.75 2.86
N PHE A 34 5.78 -9.88 1.54
CA PHE A 34 4.89 -10.79 0.83
C PHE A 34 5.18 -12.26 1.16
N ARG A 35 6.45 -12.62 1.40
CA ARG A 35 6.87 -13.98 1.71
C ARG A 35 6.59 -14.39 3.15
N SER A 36 6.86 -13.51 4.13
CA SER A 36 6.90 -13.89 5.55
C SER A 36 6.07 -13.02 6.50
N SER A 37 5.55 -11.88 6.05
CA SER A 37 4.92 -10.88 6.92
C SER A 37 3.52 -10.52 6.44
N ARG A 38 2.74 -11.54 6.06
CA ARG A 38 1.35 -11.37 5.62
C ARG A 38 0.46 -11.02 6.81
N CYS A 39 -0.46 -10.08 6.62
CA CYS A 39 -1.46 -9.71 7.61
C CYS A 39 -2.83 -9.54 6.94
N VAL A 40 -3.88 -9.56 7.76
CA VAL A 40 -5.25 -9.22 7.34
C VAL A 40 -5.56 -7.82 7.85
N VAL A 41 -6.07 -6.97 6.96
CA VAL A 41 -6.59 -5.64 7.33
C VAL A 41 -8.07 -5.79 7.60
N LEU A 42 -8.49 -5.58 8.84
CA LEU A 42 -9.91 -5.58 9.22
C LEU A 42 -10.51 -4.21 8.91
N ALA A 43 -11.67 -4.20 8.25
CA ALA A 43 -12.44 -2.99 7.97
C ALA A 43 -13.92 -3.36 7.73
N ASP A 44 -14.84 -2.46 8.10
CA ASP A 44 -16.27 -2.59 7.76
C ASP A 44 -16.51 -2.33 6.25
N GLY A 45 -15.63 -1.57 5.60
CA GLY A 45 -15.66 -1.22 4.19
C GLY A 45 -14.48 -0.34 3.80
N PHE A 46 -14.42 0.11 2.54
CA PHE A 46 -13.44 1.07 2.05
C PHE A 46 -14.13 2.16 1.23
N PHE A 47 -13.58 3.37 1.25
CA PHE A 47 -14.07 4.49 0.45
C PHE A 47 -13.38 4.53 -0.91
N GLU A 48 -14.15 4.80 -1.97
CA GLU A 48 -13.60 5.03 -3.30
C GLU A 48 -14.22 6.28 -3.93
N TRP A 49 -13.43 7.02 -4.72
CA TRP A 49 -13.91 8.22 -5.38
C TRP A 49 -14.03 7.97 -6.88
N LYS A 50 -15.27 7.89 -7.36
CA LYS A 50 -15.53 7.88 -8.79
C LYS A 50 -15.33 9.28 -9.36
N ARG A 51 -14.54 9.39 -10.42
CA ARG A 51 -14.43 10.64 -11.19
C ARG A 51 -15.47 10.63 -12.30
N GLU A 52 -16.43 11.55 -12.23
CA GLU A 52 -17.43 11.77 -13.27
C GLU A 52 -17.40 13.25 -13.66
N GLY A 53 -17.17 13.56 -14.94
CA GLY A 53 -17.24 14.94 -15.44
C GLY A 53 -16.26 15.96 -14.81
N GLY A 54 -15.22 15.50 -14.11
CA GLY A 54 -14.28 16.37 -13.39
C GLY A 54 -14.54 16.50 -11.89
N GLU A 55 -15.67 15.99 -11.40
CA GLU A 55 -16.02 15.95 -9.98
C GLU A 55 -15.69 14.59 -9.37
N LYS A 56 -15.36 14.57 -8.07
CA LYS A 56 -15.12 13.35 -7.30
C LYS A 56 -16.36 13.03 -6.47
N ARG A 57 -17.02 11.91 -6.77
CA ARG A 57 -18.16 11.39 -5.99
C ARG A 57 -17.70 10.24 -5.09
N PRO A 58 -17.90 10.33 -3.76
CA PRO A 58 -17.54 9.26 -2.83
C PRO A 58 -18.57 8.10 -2.89
N TYR A 59 -18.08 6.88 -2.70
CA TYR A 59 -18.83 5.66 -2.44
C TYR A 59 -18.24 4.92 -1.24
#